data_AF-A0A8S3QY85-F1
#
_entry.id   AF-A0A8S3QY85-F1
#
_cell.length_a   1.000
_cell.length_b   1.000
_cell.length_c   1.000
_cell.angle_alpha   90.00
_cell.angle_beta   90.00
_cell.angle_gamma   90.00
#
_symmetry.space_group_name_H-M   'P 1'
#
loop_
_entity.id
_entity.type
_entity.pdbx_description
1 polymer ?
#
loop_
_entity_poly.entity_id
_entity_poly.type
_entity_poly.pdbx_seq_one_letter_code
_entity_poly.pdbx_strand_id
1 'polypeptide(L)'
;MEPVARNRRRTALEWEQGDNQYRKSKGKSRYKPYWNDNLKLLWDKTCEHEKVWLKWKGCGTKKKRVREQFLTSRNAFDKLLRKEKRSYQMRQQQELLNLSTENNTRDFWKKIGKLGIANDRRSSIPMEVLTSEGNVCKDIKTVYDTWKCKYEHLFNVTDCKYDEDFLCTVQHQLENEIINLSGKESEILNNDISYDDVEKAVYRAKLNKAGGLDQICAEFLRNNSCVNILFKIINSGMQISLYEIALETDKY
;
A
#
# COMPACT_ATOMS: atom_id res chain seq x y z
N MET A 1 -57.00 -41.05 -18.48
CA MET A 1 -56.22 -41.58 -17.34
C MET A 1 -55.33 -40.46 -16.83
N GLU A 2 -55.81 -39.74 -15.83
CA GLU A 2 -55.14 -38.60 -15.19
C GLU A 2 -54.25 -39.06 -14.02
N PRO A 3 -53.08 -38.44 -13.79
CA PRO A 3 -52.36 -38.57 -12.54
C PRO A 3 -52.68 -37.42 -11.57
N VAL A 4 -53.57 -37.76 -10.63
CA VAL A 4 -53.60 -37.41 -9.19
C VAL A 4 -52.64 -36.31 -8.71
N ALA A 5 -53.18 -35.12 -8.46
CA ALA A 5 -52.56 -34.09 -7.62
C ALA A 5 -52.88 -34.33 -6.13
N ARG A 6 -51.87 -34.71 -5.33
CA ARG A 6 -51.99 -34.74 -3.86
C ARG A 6 -51.48 -33.44 -3.25
N ASN A 7 -52.44 -32.63 -2.85
CA ASN A 7 -52.28 -31.43 -2.04
C ASN A 7 -51.95 -31.86 -0.59
N ARG A 8 -50.72 -31.63 -0.12
CA ARG A 8 -50.37 -31.72 1.31
C ARG A 8 -50.15 -30.32 1.86
N ARG A 9 -51.20 -29.79 2.50
CA ARG A 9 -51.15 -28.64 3.39
C ARG A 9 -50.25 -28.99 4.58
N ARG A 10 -49.17 -28.25 4.80
CA ARG A 10 -48.45 -28.23 6.09
C ARG A 10 -49.12 -27.20 7.00
N THR A 11 -49.46 -27.66 8.19
CA THR A 11 -50.06 -26.93 9.31
C THR A 11 -49.05 -26.00 9.98
N ALA A 12 -49.53 -24.84 10.44
CA ALA A 12 -48.75 -23.70 10.89
C ALA A 12 -48.36 -23.73 12.39
N LEU A 13 -47.86 -24.85 12.91
CA LEU A 13 -47.66 -25.03 14.37
C LEU A 13 -46.41 -25.86 14.73
N GLU A 14 -45.29 -25.58 14.08
CA GLU A 14 -43.94 -26.03 14.49
C GLU A 14 -42.96 -24.86 14.35
N TRP A 15 -43.08 -23.86 15.23
CA TRP A 15 -42.23 -22.65 15.24
C TRP A 15 -41.47 -22.42 16.55
N GLU A 16 -41.38 -23.41 17.42
CA GLU A 16 -40.54 -23.29 18.61
C GLU A 16 -39.40 -24.31 18.56
N GLN A 17 -38.18 -23.79 18.60
CA GLN A 17 -36.90 -24.49 18.68
C GLN A 17 -36.34 -25.01 17.35
N GLY A 18 -36.03 -24.08 16.45
CA GLY A 18 -35.09 -24.30 15.35
C GLY A 18 -34.12 -23.14 15.30
N ASP A 19 -32.84 -23.45 15.51
CA ASP A 19 -31.72 -22.52 15.41
C ASP A 19 -31.93 -21.50 14.30
N ASN A 20 -31.95 -20.23 14.69
CA ASN A 20 -31.88 -19.08 13.81
C ASN A 20 -30.46 -18.98 13.22
N GLN A 21 -30.04 -20.04 12.50
CA GLN A 21 -29.03 -19.95 11.47
C GLN A 21 -29.63 -19.09 10.37
N TYR A 22 -29.53 -17.77 10.55
CA TYR A 22 -29.60 -16.81 9.48
C TYR A 22 -28.70 -17.33 8.35
N ARG A 23 -29.33 -17.96 7.35
CA ARG A 23 -28.75 -18.17 6.03
C ARG A 23 -28.57 -16.78 5.42
N LYS A 24 -27.52 -16.10 5.88
CA LYS A 24 -26.96 -14.93 5.21
C LYS A 24 -26.67 -15.39 3.79
N SER A 25 -27.42 -14.86 2.85
CA SER A 25 -27.12 -14.94 1.43
C SER A 25 -25.60 -14.75 1.27
N LYS A 26 -24.91 -15.76 0.72
CA LYS A 26 -23.48 -15.71 0.38
C LYS A 26 -23.27 -14.71 -0.76
N GLY A 27 -23.54 -13.43 -0.54
CA GLY A 27 -22.94 -12.37 -1.32
C GLY A 27 -21.43 -12.56 -1.16
N LYS A 28 -20.72 -12.70 -2.28
CA LYS A 28 -19.25 -12.83 -2.35
C LYS A 28 -18.64 -11.90 -1.31
N SER A 29 -18.32 -12.42 -0.13
CA SER A 29 -17.92 -11.50 0.92
C SER A 29 -16.59 -10.90 0.51
N ARG A 30 -16.30 -9.79 1.17
CA ARG A 30 -15.01 -9.17 1.26
C ARG A 30 -14.02 -10.13 1.99
N TYR A 31 -14.01 -11.42 1.61
CA TYR A 31 -13.33 -12.62 2.14
C TYR A 31 -11.83 -12.59 1.89
N LYS A 32 -11.22 -11.41 1.83
CA LYS A 32 -9.77 -11.36 1.84
C LYS A 32 -9.33 -11.80 3.24
N PRO A 33 -8.30 -12.64 3.38
CA PRO A 33 -7.89 -13.22 4.66
C PRO A 33 -7.40 -12.16 5.67
N TYR A 34 -7.18 -10.94 5.21
CA TYR A 34 -6.84 -9.77 6.02
C TYR A 34 -8.03 -8.88 6.39
N TRP A 35 -9.27 -9.28 6.07
CA TRP A 35 -10.47 -8.55 6.46
C TRP A 35 -10.84 -8.86 7.92
N ASN A 36 -10.95 -7.82 8.75
CA ASN A 36 -11.25 -7.94 10.18
C ASN A 36 -12.42 -7.02 10.59
N ASP A 37 -12.85 -7.11 11.85
CA ASP A 37 -14.00 -6.34 12.36
C ASP A 37 -13.76 -4.83 12.33
N ASN A 38 -12.52 -4.38 12.50
CA ASN A 38 -12.17 -2.96 12.40
C ASN A 38 -12.35 -2.41 10.97
N LEU A 39 -11.92 -3.18 9.96
CA LEU A 39 -12.15 -2.84 8.55
C LEU A 39 -13.63 -2.82 8.21
N LYS A 40 -14.38 -3.78 8.75
CA LYS A 40 -15.84 -3.82 8.59
C LYS A 40 -16.50 -2.58 9.19
N LEU A 41 -16.15 -2.22 10.42
CA LEU A 41 -16.67 -1.03 11.09
C LEU A 41 -16.40 0.25 10.29
N LEU A 42 -15.16 0.46 9.83
CA LEU A 42 -14.80 1.63 9.01
C LEU A 42 -15.49 1.63 7.65
N TRP A 43 -15.66 0.46 7.05
CA TRP A 43 -16.37 0.33 5.78
C TRP A 43 -17.85 0.67 5.93
N ASP A 44 -18.52 0.14 6.95
CA ASP A 44 -19.94 0.40 7.20
C ASP A 44 -20.16 1.91 7.44
N LYS A 45 -19.30 2.55 8.24
CA LYS A 45 -19.27 4.01 8.42
C LYS A 45 -19.06 4.78 7.11
N THR A 46 -18.18 4.29 6.23
CA THR A 46 -17.93 4.90 4.92
C THR A 46 -19.19 4.84 4.05
N CYS A 47 -19.86 3.68 4.01
CA CYS A 47 -21.13 3.51 3.29
C CYS A 47 -22.25 4.39 3.85
N GLU A 48 -22.31 4.58 5.18
CA GLU A 48 -23.28 5.48 5.80
C GLU A 48 -23.07 6.93 5.36
N HIS A 49 -21.84 7.45 5.46
CA HIS A 49 -21.52 8.80 5.01
C HIS A 49 -21.74 8.98 3.50
N GLU A 50 -21.44 7.97 2.69
CA GLU A 50 -21.68 7.98 1.25
C GLU A 50 -23.18 8.10 0.94
N LYS A 51 -24.03 7.30 1.62
CA LYS A 51 -25.49 7.38 1.48
C LYS A 51 -26.01 8.77 1.84
N VAL A 52 -25.53 9.37 2.93
CA VAL A 52 -25.94 10.72 3.35
C VAL A 52 -25.51 11.76 2.31
N TRP A 53 -24.28 11.65 1.80
CA TRP A 53 -23.75 12.56 0.77
C TRP A 53 -24.55 12.49 -0.55
N LEU A 54 -24.82 11.28 -1.05
CA LEU A 54 -25.56 11.06 -2.30
C LEU A 54 -27.02 11.51 -2.22
N LYS A 55 -27.67 11.34 -1.05
CA LYS A 55 -29.06 11.77 -0.85
C LYS A 55 -29.21 13.27 -0.59
N TRP A 56 -28.12 14.00 -0.39
CA TRP A 56 -28.17 15.42 -0.05
C TRP A 56 -28.56 16.30 -1.24
N LYS A 57 -29.73 16.95 -1.16
CA LYS A 57 -30.24 17.86 -2.21
C LYS A 57 -29.90 19.34 -2.01
N GLY A 58 -29.38 19.74 -0.85
CA GLY A 58 -29.04 21.14 -0.56
C GLY A 58 -27.74 21.61 -1.21
N CYS A 59 -27.56 22.93 -1.35
CA CYS A 59 -26.34 23.54 -1.90
C CYS A 59 -25.40 24.12 -0.80
N GLY A 60 -24.20 24.52 -1.20
CA GLY A 60 -23.27 25.31 -0.36
C GLY A 60 -22.48 24.53 0.70
N THR A 61 -22.20 25.20 1.82
CA THR A 61 -21.25 24.79 2.87
C THR A 61 -21.59 23.45 3.52
N LYS A 62 -22.89 23.17 3.71
CA LYS A 62 -23.34 21.90 4.31
C LYS A 62 -23.02 20.69 3.43
N LYS A 63 -23.19 20.80 2.11
CA LYS A 63 -22.83 19.73 1.16
C LYS A 63 -21.32 19.47 1.17
N LYS A 64 -20.52 20.52 1.28
CA LYS A 64 -19.05 20.42 1.43
C LYS A 64 -18.68 19.64 2.70
N ARG A 65 -19.29 19.96 3.85
CA ARG A 65 -19.06 19.25 5.12
C ARG A 65 -19.42 17.77 5.03
N VAL A 66 -20.57 17.42 4.45
CA VAL A 66 -20.98 16.01 4.29
C VAL A 66 -20.01 15.25 3.36
N ARG A 67 -19.54 15.91 2.28
CA ARG A 67 -18.49 15.34 1.41
C ARG A 67 -17.18 15.13 2.17
N GLU A 68 -16.75 16.10 2.97
CA GLU A 68 -15.53 16.00 3.79
C GLU A 68 -15.62 14.85 4.81
N GLN A 69 -16.79 14.61 5.40
CA GLN A 69 -17.03 13.48 6.30
C GLN A 69 -16.87 12.13 5.55
N PHE A 70 -17.47 12.01 4.36
CA PHE A 70 -17.29 10.83 3.52
C PHE A 70 -15.83 10.59 3.14
N LEU A 71 -15.13 11.62 2.67
CA LEU A 71 -13.72 11.51 2.29
C LEU A 71 -12.85 11.12 3.48
N THR A 72 -13.10 11.71 4.66
CA THR A 72 -12.39 11.36 5.90
C THR A 72 -12.60 9.89 6.27
N SER A 73 -13.83 9.39 6.24
CA SER A 73 -14.11 7.97 6.53
C SER A 73 -13.48 7.03 5.50
N ARG A 74 -13.54 7.39 4.21
CA ARG A 74 -12.93 6.60 3.13
C ARG A 74 -11.41 6.52 3.28
N ASN A 75 -10.76 7.65 3.53
CA ASN A 75 -9.32 7.70 3.75
C ASN A 75 -8.88 6.86 4.96
N ALA A 76 -9.66 6.90 6.05
CA ALA A 76 -9.41 6.08 7.23
C ALA A 76 -9.51 4.58 6.91
N PHE A 77 -10.57 4.17 6.19
CA PHE A 77 -10.73 2.81 5.70
C PHE A 77 -9.57 2.37 4.81
N ASP A 78 -9.22 3.15 3.78
CA ASP A 78 -8.16 2.82 2.83
C ASP A 78 -6.79 2.71 3.50
N LYS A 79 -6.51 3.57 4.49
CA LYS A 79 -5.28 3.51 5.28
C LYS A 79 -5.21 2.21 6.08
N LEU A 80 -6.29 1.84 6.77
CA LEU A 80 -6.34 0.59 7.54
C LEU A 80 -6.26 -0.63 6.61
N LEU A 81 -6.95 -0.61 5.48
CA LEU A 81 -6.96 -1.70 4.51
C LEU A 81 -5.56 -1.99 3.97
N ARG A 82 -4.80 -0.95 3.64
CA ARG A 82 -3.40 -1.09 3.20
C ARG A 82 -2.50 -1.60 4.32
N LYS A 83 -2.71 -1.16 5.57
CA LYS A 83 -1.96 -1.67 6.74
C LYS A 83 -2.20 -3.17 6.91
N GLU A 84 -3.46 -3.59 7.04
CA GLU A 84 -3.82 -5.00 7.27
C GLU A 84 -3.38 -5.91 6.12
N LYS A 85 -3.52 -5.46 4.87
CA LYS A 85 -3.01 -6.19 3.70
C LYS A 85 -1.50 -6.42 3.79
N ARG A 86 -0.72 -5.37 4.09
CA ARG A 86 0.74 -5.49 4.23
C ARG A 86 1.12 -6.40 5.38
N SER A 87 0.48 -6.26 6.54
CA SER A 87 0.73 -7.12 7.70
C SER A 87 0.42 -8.58 7.41
N TYR A 88 -0.65 -8.88 6.66
CA TYR A 88 -0.94 -10.24 6.21
C TYR A 88 0.14 -10.78 5.25
N GLN A 89 0.56 -9.98 4.27
CA GLN A 89 1.60 -10.38 3.32
C GLN A 89 2.94 -10.65 4.03
N MET A 90 3.33 -9.81 4.98
CA MET A 90 4.53 -10.01 5.81
C MET A 90 4.45 -11.31 6.61
N ARG A 91 3.30 -11.62 7.24
CA ARG A 91 3.11 -12.89 7.95
C ARG A 91 3.23 -14.10 7.01
N GLN A 92 2.65 -14.03 5.82
CA GLN A 92 2.75 -15.11 4.82
C GLN A 92 4.19 -15.31 4.36
N GLN A 93 4.95 -14.22 4.16
CA GLN A 93 6.37 -14.30 3.81
C GLN A 93 7.18 -14.94 4.94
N GLN A 94 6.98 -14.51 6.19
CA GLN A 94 7.69 -15.07 7.34
C GLN A 94 7.39 -16.57 7.50
N GLU A 95 6.14 -16.97 7.30
CA GLU A 95 5.73 -18.38 7.37
C GLU A 95 6.43 -19.24 6.30
N LEU A 96 6.62 -18.71 5.09
CA LEU A 96 7.41 -19.38 4.05
C LEU A 96 8.88 -19.49 4.40
N LEU A 97 9.47 -18.43 4.97
CA LEU A 97 10.87 -18.44 5.41
C LEU A 97 11.07 -19.52 6.48
N ASN A 98 10.20 -19.59 7.47
CA ASN A 98 10.27 -20.62 8.51
C ASN A 98 10.19 -22.04 7.92
N LEU A 99 9.24 -22.28 7.00
CA LEU A 99 9.11 -23.58 6.30
C LEU A 99 10.36 -23.94 5.49
N SER A 100 11.04 -22.95 4.92
CA SER A 100 12.28 -23.17 4.17
C SER A 100 13.44 -23.57 5.09
N THR A 101 13.50 -23.02 6.31
CA THR A 101 14.57 -23.26 7.28
C THR A 101 14.39 -24.58 8.04
N GLU A 102 13.15 -25.01 8.26
CA GLU A 102 12.82 -26.25 8.99
C GLU A 102 13.05 -27.55 8.19
N ASN A 103 13.76 -27.51 7.05
CA ASN A 103 13.93 -28.63 6.11
C ASN A 103 12.61 -29.23 5.58
N ASN A 104 11.48 -28.56 5.75
CA ASN A 104 10.18 -28.99 5.23
C ASN A 104 9.96 -28.50 3.80
N THR A 105 10.83 -28.96 2.89
CA THR A 105 10.83 -28.60 1.46
C THR A 105 9.51 -28.93 0.77
N ARG A 106 8.85 -30.03 1.14
CA ARG A 106 7.56 -30.42 0.55
C ARG A 106 6.46 -29.39 0.85
N ASP A 107 6.29 -29.01 2.11
CA ASP A 107 5.24 -28.04 2.48
C ASP A 107 5.57 -26.63 2.02
N PHE A 108 6.85 -26.25 1.99
CA PHE A 108 7.32 -25.02 1.37
C PHE A 108 6.83 -24.90 -0.08
N TRP A 109 7.15 -25.89 -0.93
CA TRP A 109 6.76 -25.88 -2.35
C TRP A 109 5.25 -25.95 -2.54
N LYS A 110 4.55 -26.70 -1.69
CA LYS A 110 3.08 -26.76 -1.69
C LYS A 110 2.47 -25.39 -1.38
N LYS A 111 3.08 -24.61 -0.49
CA LYS A 111 2.60 -23.29 -0.10
C LYS A 111 2.96 -22.21 -1.11
N ILE A 112 4.20 -22.19 -1.61
CA ILE A 112 4.62 -21.38 -2.77
C ILE A 112 3.70 -21.62 -3.95
N GLY A 113 3.37 -22.88 -4.25
CA GLY A 113 2.49 -23.24 -5.36
C GLY A 113 1.09 -22.64 -5.26
N LYS A 114 0.63 -22.29 -4.05
CA LYS A 114 -0.67 -21.64 -3.80
C LYS A 114 -0.61 -20.10 -3.85
N LEU A 115 0.57 -19.50 -3.74
CA LEU A 115 0.73 -18.03 -3.65
C LEU A 115 0.72 -17.34 -5.02
N GLY A 116 0.83 -18.09 -6.12
CA GLY A 116 0.81 -17.56 -7.48
C GLY A 116 -0.49 -17.82 -8.24
N ILE A 117 -0.35 -17.99 -9.55
CA ILE A 117 -1.37 -18.38 -10.54
C ILE A 117 -1.97 -19.79 -10.28
N ALA A 118 -2.02 -20.27 -9.04
CA ALA A 118 -2.53 -21.59 -8.68
C ALA A 118 -3.92 -21.88 -9.29
N ASN A 119 -4.77 -20.85 -9.39
CA ASN A 119 -6.10 -20.93 -10.00
C ASN A 119 -6.09 -20.72 -11.52
N ASP A 120 -5.04 -20.10 -12.07
CA ASP A 120 -4.87 -19.85 -13.52
C ASP A 120 -3.94 -20.88 -14.17
N ARG A 121 -3.42 -21.84 -13.41
CA ARG A 121 -2.70 -23.01 -13.92
C ARG A 121 -3.68 -23.77 -14.80
N ARG A 122 -3.52 -23.63 -16.12
CA ARG A 122 -4.08 -24.62 -17.05
C ARG A 122 -3.53 -25.98 -16.63
N SER A 123 -4.41 -26.97 -16.51
CA SER A 123 -4.03 -28.34 -16.14
C SER A 123 -3.14 -29.00 -17.18
N SER A 124 -3.06 -28.44 -18.40
CA SER A 124 -2.18 -28.90 -19.47
C SER A 124 -1.01 -27.94 -19.69
N ILE A 125 0.20 -28.49 -19.68
CA ILE A 125 1.39 -27.83 -20.21
C ILE A 125 1.16 -27.59 -21.72
N PRO A 126 1.47 -26.41 -22.27
CA PRO A 126 1.41 -26.19 -23.71
C PRO A 126 2.33 -27.18 -24.43
N MET A 127 1.76 -28.07 -25.25
CA MET A 127 2.49 -29.07 -26.04
C MET A 127 2.90 -28.52 -27.42
N GLU A 128 3.13 -27.21 -27.50
CA GLU A 128 3.44 -26.49 -28.73
C GLU A 128 4.52 -25.45 -28.42
N VAL A 129 5.54 -25.35 -29.27
CA VAL A 129 6.61 -24.35 -29.15
C VAL A 129 6.82 -23.63 -30.47
N LEU A 130 7.20 -22.35 -30.41
CA LEU A 130 7.60 -21.59 -31.59
C LEU A 130 9.08 -21.90 -31.88
N THR A 131 9.38 -22.31 -33.11
CA THR A 131 10.76 -22.44 -33.59
C THR A 131 11.37 -21.07 -33.86
N SER A 132 12.69 -21.02 -34.05
CA SER A 132 13.42 -19.79 -34.42
C SER A 132 12.92 -19.14 -35.71
N GLU A 133 12.27 -19.92 -36.58
CA GLU A 133 11.66 -19.47 -37.83
C GLU A 133 10.24 -18.91 -37.65
N GLY A 134 9.71 -18.92 -36.42
CA GLY A 134 8.35 -18.48 -36.10
C GLY A 134 7.26 -19.52 -36.36
N ASN A 135 7.63 -20.76 -36.73
CA ASN A 135 6.69 -21.85 -36.99
C ASN A 135 6.29 -22.57 -35.68
N VAL A 136 5.05 -23.06 -35.61
CA VAL A 136 4.57 -23.84 -34.45
C VAL A 136 4.97 -25.31 -34.60
N CYS A 137 5.81 -25.81 -33.69
CA CYS A 137 6.19 -27.21 -33.59
C CYS A 137 5.41 -27.91 -32.47
N LYS A 138 4.82 -29.07 -32.78
CA LYS A 138 4.08 -29.93 -31.82
C LYS A 138 4.75 -31.26 -31.53
N ASP A 139 5.96 -31.47 -32.06
CA ASP A 139 6.72 -32.69 -31.80
C ASP A 139 7.12 -32.76 -30.32
N ILE A 140 6.78 -33.87 -29.67
CA ILE A 140 6.91 -34.04 -28.20
C ILE A 140 8.36 -33.87 -27.76
N LYS A 141 9.30 -34.45 -28.51
CA LYS A 141 10.72 -34.40 -28.18
C LYS A 141 11.24 -32.97 -28.28
N THR A 142 10.95 -32.30 -29.40
CA THR A 142 11.35 -30.91 -29.65
C THR A 142 10.76 -29.95 -28.62
N VAL A 143 9.47 -30.12 -28.27
CA VAL A 143 8.82 -29.35 -27.20
C VAL A 143 9.56 -29.57 -25.88
N TYR A 144 9.79 -30.82 -25.48
CA TYR A 144 10.43 -31.14 -24.20
C TYR A 144 11.86 -30.57 -24.10
N ASP A 145 12.67 -30.74 -25.13
CA ASP A 145 14.03 -30.22 -25.19
C ASP A 145 14.06 -28.69 -25.14
N THR A 146 13.12 -28.03 -25.83
CA THR A 146 12.97 -26.57 -25.80
C THR A 146 12.61 -26.09 -24.40
N TRP A 147 11.60 -26.70 -23.75
CA TRP A 147 11.20 -26.34 -22.40
C TRP A 147 12.34 -26.58 -21.40
N LYS A 148 13.02 -27.72 -21.47
CA LYS A 148 14.18 -28.04 -20.65
C LYS A 148 15.26 -26.97 -20.79
N CYS A 149 15.65 -26.65 -22.02
CA CYS A 149 16.64 -25.62 -22.32
C CYS A 149 16.22 -24.24 -21.76
N LYS A 150 14.98 -23.80 -22.01
CA LYS A 150 14.49 -22.51 -21.50
C LYS A 150 14.44 -22.45 -19.97
N TYR A 151 14.05 -23.53 -19.30
CA TYR A 151 14.03 -23.60 -17.84
C TYR A 151 15.44 -23.64 -17.24
N GLU A 152 16.38 -24.32 -17.90
CA GLU A 152 17.78 -24.33 -17.49
C GLU A 152 18.38 -22.93 -17.57
N HIS A 153 18.09 -22.18 -18.63
CA HIS A 153 18.53 -20.78 -18.81
C HIS A 153 17.84 -19.79 -17.87
N LEU A 154 16.67 -20.12 -17.31
CA LEU A 154 15.95 -19.25 -16.35
C LEU A 154 16.71 -19.13 -15.02
N PHE A 155 17.47 -20.16 -14.62
CA PHE A 155 18.15 -20.22 -13.32
C PHE A 155 19.68 -20.28 -13.45
N ASN A 156 20.21 -20.69 -14.59
CA ASN A 156 21.64 -20.76 -14.87
C ASN A 156 22.01 -19.71 -15.92
N VAL A 157 21.86 -18.42 -15.57
CA VAL A 157 22.38 -17.37 -16.44
C VAL A 157 23.90 -17.36 -16.30
N THR A 158 24.59 -18.16 -17.10
CA THR A 158 26.06 -18.28 -17.11
C THR A 158 26.74 -17.07 -17.75
N ASP A 159 25.98 -16.19 -18.41
CA ASP A 159 26.51 -15.10 -19.24
C ASP A 159 25.79 -13.76 -19.01
N CYS A 160 25.17 -13.57 -17.85
CA CYS A 160 24.90 -12.22 -17.37
C CYS A 160 26.19 -11.73 -16.72
N LYS A 161 27.18 -11.37 -17.53
CA LYS A 161 28.11 -10.34 -17.08
C LYS A 161 27.24 -9.18 -16.68
N TYR A 162 27.21 -8.89 -15.38
CA TYR A 162 26.63 -7.68 -14.89
C TYR A 162 27.24 -6.55 -15.72
N ASP A 163 26.40 -5.80 -16.42
CA ASP A 163 26.85 -4.77 -17.35
C ASP A 163 27.35 -3.59 -16.52
N GLU A 164 28.60 -3.71 -16.06
CA GLU A 164 29.30 -2.70 -15.27
C GLU A 164 29.35 -1.36 -16.01
N ASP A 165 29.43 -1.40 -17.35
CA ASP A 165 29.42 -0.20 -18.18
C ASP A 165 28.04 0.48 -18.12
N PHE A 166 26.94 -0.29 -18.17
CA PHE A 166 25.60 0.23 -17.95
C PHE A 166 25.39 0.74 -16.51
N LEU A 167 25.88 0.03 -15.49
CA LEU A 167 25.82 0.51 -14.11
C LEU A 167 26.56 1.84 -13.96
N CYS A 168 27.79 1.91 -14.46
CA CYS A 168 28.62 3.11 -14.45
C CYS A 168 27.93 4.28 -15.17
N THR A 169 27.29 4.01 -16.30
CA THR A 169 26.49 5.01 -17.04
C THR A 169 25.33 5.54 -16.21
N VAL A 170 24.57 4.65 -15.54
CA VAL A 170 23.44 5.03 -14.68
C VAL A 170 23.92 5.80 -13.46
N GLN A 171 25.02 5.38 -12.83
CA GLN A 171 25.63 6.08 -11.69
C GLN A 171 26.08 7.47 -12.09
N HIS A 172 26.76 7.62 -13.23
CA HIS A 172 27.22 8.92 -13.70
C HIS A 172 26.06 9.85 -14.08
N GLN A 173 24.97 9.31 -14.65
CA GLN A 173 23.74 10.08 -14.88
C GLN A 173 23.13 10.57 -13.57
N LEU A 174 23.05 9.71 -12.56
CA LEU A 174 22.54 10.05 -11.23
C LEU A 174 23.43 11.09 -10.55
N GLU A 175 24.74 10.95 -10.61
CA GLU A 175 25.71 11.92 -10.06
C GLU A 175 25.58 13.27 -10.76
N ASN A 176 25.46 13.29 -12.09
CA ASN A 176 25.26 14.52 -12.84
C ASN A 176 23.90 15.17 -12.53
N GLU A 177 22.84 14.40 -12.33
CA GLU A 177 21.55 14.92 -11.87
C GLU A 177 21.67 15.48 -10.45
N ILE A 178 22.36 14.78 -9.54
CA ILE A 178 22.61 15.24 -8.17
C ILE A 178 23.46 16.52 -8.18
N ILE A 179 24.51 16.62 -9.00
CA ILE A 179 25.36 17.82 -9.13
C ILE A 179 24.55 18.98 -9.71
N ASN A 180 23.72 18.72 -10.73
CA ASN A 180 22.84 19.74 -11.32
C ASN A 180 21.75 20.23 -10.35
N LEU A 181 21.26 19.37 -9.45
CA LEU A 181 20.34 19.74 -8.37
C LEU A 181 21.09 20.45 -7.22
N SER A 182 22.29 19.97 -6.87
CA SER A 182 23.11 20.44 -5.75
C SER A 182 23.75 21.80 -6.00
N GLY A 183 24.12 22.14 -7.24
CA GLY A 183 24.89 23.35 -7.54
C GLY A 183 24.15 24.67 -7.30
N LYS A 184 22.82 24.67 -7.16
CA LYS A 184 22.02 25.86 -6.79
C LYS A 184 21.17 25.68 -5.55
N GLU A 185 20.67 24.47 -5.26
CA GLU A 185 19.82 24.26 -4.08
C GLU A 185 20.64 24.04 -2.80
N SER A 186 21.86 23.49 -2.89
CA SER A 186 22.67 23.19 -1.69
C SER A 186 23.17 24.45 -0.97
N GLU A 187 23.59 25.48 -1.70
CA GLU A 187 23.99 26.76 -1.08
C GLU A 187 22.81 27.47 -0.40
N ILE A 188 21.61 27.38 -0.96
CA ILE A 188 20.40 27.96 -0.37
C ILE A 188 20.03 27.25 0.94
N LEU A 189 20.20 25.93 0.99
CA LEU A 189 19.90 25.11 2.17
C LEU A 189 20.94 25.25 3.29
N ASN A 190 22.15 25.75 2.99
CA ASN A 190 23.22 25.95 3.96
C ASN A 190 23.26 27.38 4.55
N ASN A 191 22.42 28.30 4.07
CA ASN A 191 22.32 29.63 4.65
C ASN A 191 21.47 29.60 5.92
N ASP A 192 21.79 30.48 6.88
CA ASP A 192 20.93 30.74 8.03
C ASP A 192 19.53 31.11 7.55
N ILE A 193 18.50 30.52 8.19
CA ILE A 193 17.10 30.82 7.86
C ILE A 193 16.85 32.28 8.17
N SER A 194 16.41 33.08 7.19
CA SER A 194 16.20 34.51 7.38
C SER A 194 14.95 34.81 8.21
N TYR A 195 14.88 36.01 8.79
CA TYR A 195 13.68 36.45 9.52
C TYR A 195 12.43 36.44 8.62
N ASP A 196 12.58 36.87 7.36
CA ASP A 196 11.50 36.92 6.37
C ASP A 196 10.96 35.51 6.01
N ASP A 197 11.82 34.49 6.04
CA ASP A 197 11.40 33.10 5.84
C ASP A 197 10.52 32.60 6.98
N VAL A 198 10.92 32.89 8.22
CA VAL A 198 10.15 32.53 9.43
C VAL A 198 8.83 33.30 9.44
N GLU A 199 8.85 34.58 9.12
CA GLU A 199 7.65 35.42 9.02
C GLU A 199 6.68 34.85 7.97
N LYS A 200 7.15 34.62 6.74
CA LYS A 200 6.31 34.02 5.68
C LYS A 200 5.74 32.67 6.08
N ALA A 201 6.52 31.81 6.74
CA ALA A 201 6.05 30.51 7.19
C ALA A 201 4.92 30.64 8.22
N VAL A 202 5.09 31.51 9.22
CA VAL A 202 4.09 31.80 10.26
C VAL A 202 2.81 32.41 9.66
N TYR A 203 2.94 33.36 8.73
CA TYR A 203 1.79 34.02 8.11
C TYR A 203 1.07 33.15 7.06
N ARG A 204 1.75 32.13 6.49
CA ARG A 204 1.12 31.10 5.65
C ARG A 204 0.41 30.01 6.46
N ALA A 205 0.69 29.89 7.75
CA ALA A 205 0.02 28.92 8.61
C ALA A 205 -1.51 29.17 8.61
N LYS A 206 -2.28 28.09 8.46
CA LYS A 206 -3.74 28.17 8.36
C LYS A 206 -4.34 28.56 9.71
N LEU A 207 -5.10 29.64 9.71
CA LEU A 207 -5.89 30.09 10.85
C LEU A 207 -7.04 29.11 11.17
N ASN A 208 -7.53 29.20 12.41
CA ASN A 208 -8.64 28.45 12.98
C ASN A 208 -8.42 26.93 12.90
N LYS A 209 -7.16 26.50 13.00
CA LYS A 209 -6.79 25.10 13.20
C LYS A 209 -6.61 24.85 14.70
N ALA A 210 -6.97 23.65 15.13
CA ALA A 210 -6.65 23.23 16.49
C ALA A 210 -5.14 23.32 16.69
N GLY A 211 -4.71 23.85 17.84
CA GLY A 211 -3.30 23.85 18.24
C GLY A 211 -2.74 22.43 18.18
N GLY A 212 -1.42 22.34 17.96
CA GLY A 212 -0.72 21.06 17.93
C GLY A 212 -0.71 20.37 19.30
N LEU A 213 0.21 19.43 19.49
CA LEU A 213 0.45 18.82 20.81
C LEU A 213 0.86 19.86 21.87
N ASP A 214 1.42 20.98 21.42
CA ASP A 214 1.79 22.15 22.21
C ASP A 214 0.60 23.07 22.56
N GLN A 215 -0.58 22.82 21.98
CA GLN A 215 -1.78 23.66 22.10
C GLN A 215 -1.60 25.11 21.62
N ILE A 216 -0.52 25.42 20.89
CA ILE A 216 -0.25 26.77 20.39
C ILE A 216 -1.03 26.96 19.08
N CYS A 217 -1.88 27.98 19.05
CA CYS A 217 -2.66 28.31 17.85
C CYS A 217 -1.88 29.27 16.94
N ALA A 218 -2.07 29.14 15.62
CA ALA A 218 -1.33 29.93 14.62
C ALA A 218 -1.57 31.45 14.75
N GLU A 219 -2.72 31.86 15.31
CA GLU A 219 -3.09 33.24 15.60
C GLU A 219 -2.10 33.90 16.56
N PHE A 220 -1.66 33.18 17.59
CA PHE A 220 -0.72 33.70 18.59
C PHE A 220 0.69 33.87 18.01
N LEU A 221 1.04 33.04 17.03
CA LEU A 221 2.37 33.07 16.41
C LEU A 221 2.56 34.27 15.47
N ARG A 222 1.48 34.85 14.93
CA ARG A 222 1.51 36.00 14.00
C ARG A 222 1.86 37.35 14.65
N ASN A 223 2.47 37.34 15.83
CA ASN A 223 3.01 38.53 16.47
C ASN A 223 4.51 38.63 16.18
N ASN A 224 5.01 39.82 15.82
CA ASN A 224 6.43 40.04 15.51
C ASN A 224 7.37 39.59 16.65
N SER A 225 6.96 39.71 17.91
CA SER A 225 7.72 39.20 19.05
C SER A 225 7.86 37.68 19.01
N CYS A 226 6.78 36.95 18.66
CA CYS A 226 6.80 35.50 18.53
C CYS A 226 7.62 35.05 17.30
N VAL A 227 7.49 35.75 16.17
CA VAL A 227 8.31 35.48 14.97
C VAL A 227 9.79 35.67 15.28
N ASN A 228 10.15 36.73 16.00
CA ASN A 228 11.54 36.99 16.42
C ASN A 228 12.07 35.92 17.38
N ILE A 229 11.26 35.47 18.34
CA ILE A 229 11.62 34.37 19.25
C ILE A 229 11.85 33.08 18.46
N LEU A 230 10.96 32.73 17.53
CA LEU A 230 11.09 31.55 16.68
C LEU A 230 12.34 31.61 15.81
N PHE A 231 12.61 32.76 15.17
CA PHE A 231 13.82 32.99 14.38
C PHE A 231 15.09 32.74 15.20
N LYS A 232 15.16 33.29 16.43
CA LYS A 232 16.29 33.07 17.32
C LYS A 232 16.44 31.62 17.75
N ILE A 233 15.35 30.93 18.10
CA ILE A 233 15.38 29.52 18.51
C ILE A 233 15.85 28.62 17.36
N ILE A 234 15.33 28.83 16.15
CA ILE A 234 15.64 28.02 14.97
C ILE A 234 17.13 28.14 14.63
N ASN A 235 17.66 29.36 14.54
CA ASN A 235 19.07 29.56 14.20
C ASN A 235 20.03 29.18 15.33
N SER A 236 19.66 29.35 16.60
CA SER A 236 20.48 28.88 17.72
C SER A 236 20.47 27.35 17.88
N GLY A 237 19.34 26.69 17.65
CA GLY A 237 19.22 25.23 17.69
C GLY A 237 19.97 24.53 16.57
N MET A 238 20.00 25.12 15.36
CA MET A 238 20.77 24.57 14.24
C MET A 238 22.29 24.67 14.45
N GLN A 239 22.78 25.73 15.10
CA GLN A 239 24.20 25.85 15.43
C GLN A 239 24.68 24.80 16.44
N ILE A 240 23.83 24.39 17.39
CA ILE A 240 24.15 23.32 18.35
C ILE A 240 24.28 21.97 17.62
N SER A 241 23.34 21.67 16.72
CA SER A 241 23.34 20.40 15.96
C SER A 241 24.54 20.27 15.02
N LEU A 242 24.98 21.36 14.37
CA LEU A 242 26.15 21.32 13.48
C LEU A 242 27.46 21.12 14.24
N TYR A 243 27.58 21.70 15.44
CA TYR A 243 28.76 21.53 16.28
C TYR A 243 28.86 20.10 16.85
N GLU A 244 27.74 19.48 17.24
CA GLU A 244 27.71 18.07 17.67
C GLU A 244 28.06 17.11 16.53
N ILE A 245 27.55 17.35 15.31
CA ILE A 245 27.88 16.55 14.13
C ILE A 245 29.37 16.70 13.74
N ALA A 246 29.92 17.92 13.78
CA ALA A 246 31.33 18.15 13.48
C ALA A 246 32.28 17.46 14.47
N LEU A 247 31.92 17.41 15.76
CA LEU A 247 32.68 16.70 16.79
C LEU A 247 32.62 15.18 16.68
N GLU A 248 31.58 14.63 16.04
CA GLU A 248 31.48 13.20 15.76
C GLU A 248 32.27 12.79 14.50
N THR A 249 32.39 13.68 13.51
CA THR A 249 33.16 13.41 12.28
C THR A 249 34.68 13.45 12.49
N ASP A 250 35.19 14.22 13.45
CA ASP A 250 36.63 14.28 13.78
C ASP A 250 37.13 13.07 14.62
N LYS A 251 36.24 12.12 14.96
CA LYS A 251 36.58 10.90 15.71
C LYS A 251 36.79 9.66 14.84
N TYR A 252 36.71 9.79 13.52
CA TYR A 252 36.92 8.73 12.53
C TYR A 252 37.93 9.16 11.47
#